data_AF-A0A1B8HKQ7-F1
#
_entry.id   AF-A0A1B8HKQ7-F1
#
_cell.length_a   1.000
_cell.length_b   1.000
_cell.length_c   1.000
_cell.angle_alpha   90.00
_cell.angle_beta   90.00
_cell.angle_gamma   90.00
#
_symmetry.space_group_name_H-M   'P 1'
#
loop_
_entity.id
_entity.type
_entity.pdbx_description
1 polymer ?
#
loop_
_entity_poly.entity_id
_entity_poly.type
_entity_poly.pdbx_seq_one_letter_code
_entity_poly.pdbx_strand_id
1 'polypeptide(L)' 'MKTETDFITPEEMIELTGYQFPSKQCEVLERAGIFFIKRPDGRPKTTWAHFNSPLAKRPASSVSEEPDFGAM' A
#
# COMPACT_ATOMS: atom_id res chain seq x y z
N MET A 1 -4.75 -0.30 19.71
CA MET A 1 -3.96 0.55 18.81
C MET A 1 -3.66 -0.28 17.56
N LYS A 2 -3.93 0.24 16.37
CA LYS A 2 -3.54 -0.44 15.12
C LYS A 2 -2.09 -0.11 14.81
N THR A 3 -1.33 -1.12 14.42
CA THR A 3 0.05 -1.01 13.95
C THR A 3 0.07 -0.77 12.45
N GLU A 4 1.15 -0.19 11.93
CA GLU A 4 1.28 0.05 10.48
C GLU A 4 1.26 -1.24 9.65
N THR A 5 1.62 -2.37 10.26
CA THR A 5 1.59 -3.71 9.67
C THR A 5 0.22 -4.36 9.66
N ASP A 6 -0.78 -3.80 10.34
CA ASP A 6 -2.13 -4.37 10.34
C ASP A 6 -2.79 -4.24 8.96
N PHE A 7 -3.51 -5.30 8.58
CA PHE A 7 -4.32 -5.30 7.36
C PHE A 7 -5.56 -4.42 7.53
N ILE A 8 -5.90 -3.69 6.47
CA ILE A 8 -7.18 -2.98 6.39
C ILE A 8 -8.30 -4.01 6.26
N THR A 9 -9.29 -3.93 7.14
CA THR A 9 -10.45 -4.83 7.13
C THR A 9 -11.39 -4.52 5.96
N PRO A 10 -12.30 -5.44 5.59
CA PRO A 10 -13.29 -5.16 4.56
C PRO A 10 -14.16 -3.94 4.86
N GLU A 11 -14.54 -3.74 6.11
CA GLU A 11 -15.37 -2.62 6.57
C GLU A 11 -14.60 -1.30 6.43
N GLU A 12 -13.34 -1.28 6.90
CA GLU A 12 -12.45 -0.13 6.75
C GLU A 12 -12.19 0.19 5.28
N MET A 13 -12.04 -0.82 4.43
CA MET A 13 -11.87 -0.62 2.99
C MET A 13 -13.09 0.09 2.37
N ILE A 14 -14.30 -0.24 2.82
CA ILE A 14 -15.52 0.43 2.39
C ILE A 14 -15.54 1.88 2.89
N GLU A 15 -15.20 2.13 4.15
CA GLU A 15 -15.14 3.47 4.72
C GLU A 15 -14.12 4.37 4.01
N LEU A 16 -12.92 3.83 3.74
CA LEU A 16 -11.81 4.56 3.12
C LEU A 16 -12.05 4.85 1.63
N THR A 17 -12.67 3.92 0.91
CA THR A 17 -12.90 4.07 -0.53
C THR A 17 -14.26 4.69 -0.85
N GLY A 18 -15.24 4.56 0.04
CA GLY A 18 -16.64 4.94 -0.17
C GLY A 18 -17.43 3.95 -1.04
N TYR A 19 -16.87 2.78 -1.40
CA TYR A 19 -17.50 1.84 -2.32
C TYR A 19 -17.66 0.44 -1.70
N GLN A 20 -18.81 -0.19 -1.96
CA GLN A 20 -19.05 -1.60 -1.60
C GLN A 20 -18.51 -2.58 -2.65
N PHE A 21 -18.44 -2.18 -3.92
CA PHE A 21 -18.04 -3.04 -5.01
C PHE A 21 -16.50 -3.21 -5.04
N PRO A 22 -15.98 -4.45 -4.97
CA PRO A 22 -14.53 -4.70 -4.94
C PRO A 22 -13.76 -4.11 -6.14
N SER A 23 -14.37 -4.11 -7.32
CA SER A 23 -13.80 -3.51 -8.53
C SER A 23 -13.58 -1.99 -8.37
N LYS A 24 -14.56 -1.29 -7.78
CA LYS A 24 -14.45 0.15 -7.50
C LYS A 24 -13.45 0.46 -6.40
N GLN A 25 -13.37 -0.38 -5.38
CA GLN A 25 -12.33 -0.27 -4.35
C GLN A 25 -10.93 -0.36 -4.96
N CYS A 26 -10.68 -1.35 -5.83
CA CYS A 26 -9.40 -1.49 -6.52
C CYS A 26 -9.08 -0.26 -7.39
N GLU A 27 -10.06 0.23 -8.15
CA GLU A 27 -9.91 1.41 -9.01
C GLU A 27 -9.53 2.67 -8.21
N VAL A 28 -10.11 2.87 -7.03
CA VAL A 28 -9.77 4.00 -6.14
C VAL A 28 -8.34 3.87 -5.61
N LEU A 29 -7.94 2.70 -5.12
CA LEU A 29 -6.60 2.48 -4.59
C LEU A 29 -5.52 2.66 -5.67
N GLU A 30 -5.80 2.18 -6.89
CA GLU A 30 -4.92 2.34 -8.05
C GLU A 30 -4.77 3.82 -8.44
N ARG A 31 -5.88 4.57 -8.54
CA ARG A 31 -5.85 6.02 -8.79
C ARG A 31 -5.11 6.80 -7.71
N ALA A 32 -5.15 6.34 -6.46
CA ALA A 32 -4.42 6.93 -5.34
C ALA A 32 -2.94 6.54 -5.29
N GLY A 33 -2.48 5.60 -6.14
CA GLY A 33 -1.13 5.07 -6.12
C GLY A 33 -0.80 4.25 -4.86
N ILE A 34 -1.82 3.69 -4.23
CA ILE A 34 -1.70 2.85 -3.02
C ILE A 34 -1.43 1.43 -3.46
N PHE A 35 -0.41 0.80 -2.88
CA PHE A 35 -0.11 -0.60 -3.13
C PHE A 35 -1.20 -1.50 -2.53
N PHE A 36 -1.68 -2.46 -3.29
CA PHE A 36 -2.57 -3.51 -2.81
C PHE A 36 -2.39 -4.78 -3.65
N ILE A 37 -2.82 -5.91 -3.10
CA ILE A 37 -2.90 -7.18 -3.82
C ILE A 37 -4.37 -7.51 -4.03
N LYS A 38 -4.74 -7.88 -5.26
CA LYS A 38 -6.08 -8.39 -5.55
C LYS A 38 -6.18 -9.87 -5.18
N ARG A 39 -7.13 -10.21 -4.31
CA ARG A 39 -7.41 -11.59 -3.88
C ARG A 39 -8.19 -12.36 -4.95
N PRO A 40 -8.25 -13.71 -4.86
CA PRO A 40 -9.08 -14.53 -5.78
C PRO A 40 -10.58 -14.17 -5.78
N ASP A 41 -11.10 -13.64 -4.66
CA ASP A 41 -12.48 -13.15 -4.54
C ASP A 41 -12.68 -11.74 -5.15
N GLY A 42 -11.63 -11.16 -5.74
CA GLY A 42 -11.64 -9.86 -6.37
C GLY A 42 -11.48 -8.67 -5.41
N ARG A 43 -11.37 -8.89 -4.09
CA ARG A 43 -11.20 -7.83 -3.10
C ARG A 43 -9.74 -7.37 -2.98
N PRO A 44 -9.49 -6.06 -2.77
CA PRO A 44 -8.16 -5.59 -2.48
C PRO A 44 -7.73 -5.99 -1.06
N LYS A 45 -6.44 -6.28 -0.89
CA LYS A 45 -5.79 -6.49 0.41
C LYS A 45 -4.59 -5.56 0.52
N THR A 46 -4.55 -4.74 1.57
CA THR A 46 -3.43 -3.85 1.86
C THR A 46 -3.28 -3.64 3.37
N THR A 47 -2.20 -3.00 3.79
CA THR A 47 -1.91 -2.63 5.18
C THR A 47 -2.02 -1.13 5.39
N TRP A 48 -2.14 -0.70 6.64
CA TRP A 48 -2.13 0.73 6.99
C TRP A 48 -0.85 1.45 6.54
N ALA A 49 0.31 0.77 6.60
CA ALA A 49 1.58 1.29 6.07
C ALA A 49 1.50 1.65 4.59
N HIS A 50 0.96 0.74 3.77
CA HIS A 50 0.85 0.95 2.32
C HIS A 50 -0.16 2.04 1.97
N PHE A 51 -1.26 2.13 2.74
CA PHE A 51 -2.28 3.15 2.57
C PHE A 51 -1.75 4.55 2.91
N ASN A 52 -1.05 4.70 4.03
CA ASN A 52 -0.52 5.98 4.51
C ASN A 52 0.74 6.44 3.75
N SER A 53 1.50 5.50 3.18
CA SER A 53 2.68 5.79 2.35
C SER A 53 2.52 5.24 0.92
N PRO A 54 1.70 5.90 0.07
CA PRO A 54 1.49 5.50 -1.32
C PRO A 54 2.80 5.46 -2.09
N LEU A 55 2.97 4.45 -2.96
CA LEU A 55 4.18 4.28 -3.75
C LEU A 55 4.47 5.52 -4.60
N ALA A 56 3.44 6.16 -5.13
CA ALA A 56 3.54 7.39 -5.94
C ALA A 56 4.17 8.58 -5.18
N LYS A 57 4.20 8.55 -3.84
CA LYS A 57 4.74 9.62 -3.00
C LYS A 57 6.00 9.20 -2.24
N ARG A 58 6.48 7.96 -2.42
CA ARG A 58 7.70 7.53 -1.75
C ARG A 58 8.88 8.25 -2.40
N PRO A 59 9.78 8.86 -1.60
CA PRO A 59 11.03 9.37 -2.16
C PRO A 59 11.74 8.21 -2.83
N ALA A 60 12.20 8.41 -4.06
CA ALA A 60 13.14 7.48 -4.67
C ALA A 60 14.32 7.41 -3.72
N SER A 61 14.56 6.24 -3.14
CA SER A 61 15.71 6.01 -2.28
C SER A 61 16.95 6.34 -3.12
N SER A 62 17.60 7.47 -2.80
CA SER A 62 18.91 7.80 -3.35
C SER A 62 19.87 6.76 -2.83
N VAL A 63 20.13 5.74 -3.64
CA VAL A 63 21.21 4.80 -3.37
C VAL A 63 22.51 5.58 -3.56
N SER A 64 23.07 6.07 -2.46
CA SER A 64 24.43 6.59 -2.43
C SER A 64 25.05 6.21 -1.10
N GLU A 65 25.54 4.99 -1.04
CA GLU A 65 26.65 4.54 -0.20
C GLU A 65 26.94 3.10 -0.65
N GLU A 66 27.65 2.98 -1.77
CA GLU A 66 28.38 1.73 -2.03
C GLU A 66 29.26 1.46 -0.80
N PRO A 67 29.18 0.26 -0.19
CA PRO A 67 30.10 -0.11 0.86
C PRO A 67 31.53 -0.03 0.30
N ASP A 68 32.45 0.61 1.01
CA ASP A 68 33.87 0.58 0.64
C ASP A 68 34.44 -0.81 0.92
N PHE A 69 34.43 -1.67 -0.10
CA PHE A 69 35.02 -3.01 -0.07
C PHE A 69 36.56 -2.98 -0.21
N GLY A 70 37.18 -1.79 -0.30
CA GLY A 70 38.62 -1.59 -0.46
C GLY A 70 39.42 -1.58 0.85
N ALA A 71 38.75 -1.61 2.00
CA ALA A 71 39.42 -1.70 3.30
C ALA A 71 39.78 -3.16 3.65
N MET A 72 40.81 -3.71 3.00
CA MET A 72 41.49 -4.96 3.39
C MET A 72 42.95 -4.69 3.73
#